data_AF-A0A396IG82-F1
#
_entry.id   AF-A0A396IG82-F1
#
_cell.length_a   1.000
_cell.length_b   1.000
_cell.length_c   1.000
_cell.angle_alpha   90.00
_cell.angle_beta   90.00
_cell.angle_gamma   90.00
#
_symmetry.space_group_name_H-M   'P 1'
#
loop_
_entity.id
_entity.type
_entity.pdbx_description
1 polymer ?
#
loop_
_entity_poly.entity_id
_entity_poly.type
_entity_poly.pdbx_seq_one_letter_code
_entity_poly.pdbx_strand_id
1 'polypeptide(L)'
;MAFLSKSALSVLDVIMNVIFFMDWVLGFFVAHEDSTTHAQMARNYLLRSYGIPDFVSLIPVQLFLWPSSNVVYIIFIVVRLWRFRRVIVSISWLEAKNPKWFEWTPFIKFIWVILLNMHMWGCIYYLIASIDPDEGMSWTSGKKDFFKQTFKTKYVTSTYFAMTIYSTVGFGDYHACSVAEMITCMINMITNTGLSAQVLEQFIELVNERRRRKKKSVSKTFIIFTNF
;
A
#
# COMPACT_ATOMS: atom_id res chain seq x y z
N MET A 1 -8.45 -18.06 -11.67
CA MET A 1 -7.67 -16.91 -12.16
C MET A 1 -8.12 -16.63 -13.58
N ALA A 2 -8.97 -15.63 -13.77
CA ALA A 2 -9.25 -14.98 -15.04
C ALA A 2 -9.39 -13.52 -14.62
N PHE A 3 -8.47 -12.62 -14.97
CA PHE A 3 -8.68 -11.76 -16.13
C PHE A 3 -7.39 -11.11 -16.68
N LEU A 4 -6.20 -11.53 -16.25
CA LEU A 4 -4.94 -11.18 -16.92
C LEU A 4 -4.13 -12.47 -17.11
N SER A 5 -3.84 -12.84 -18.35
CA SER A 5 -2.97 -13.97 -18.64
C SER A 5 -1.62 -13.73 -17.94
N LYS A 6 -0.97 -14.78 -17.45
CA LYS A 6 0.37 -14.67 -16.83
C LYS A 6 1.36 -13.89 -17.72
N SER A 7 1.17 -13.94 -19.04
CA SER A 7 1.91 -13.14 -20.01
C SER A 7 1.64 -11.64 -19.92
N ALA A 8 0.37 -11.20 -19.79
CA ALA A 8 0.03 -9.79 -19.64
C ALA A 8 0.57 -9.19 -18.32
N LEU A 9 0.48 -9.95 -17.23
CA LEU A 9 1.09 -9.58 -15.94
C LEU A 9 2.61 -9.47 -16.05
N SER A 10 3.26 -10.41 -16.72
CA SER A 10 4.71 -10.38 -16.93
C SER A 10 5.15 -9.19 -17.79
N VAL A 11 4.39 -8.86 -18.84
CA VAL A 11 4.70 -7.70 -19.70
C VAL A 11 4.54 -6.40 -18.91
N LEU A 12 3.46 -6.28 -18.12
CA LEU A 12 3.24 -5.11 -17.27
C LEU A 12 4.34 -4.94 -16.22
N ASP A 13 4.78 -6.04 -15.59
CA ASP A 13 5.90 -6.03 -14.64
C ASP A 13 7.19 -5.50 -15.29
N VAL A 14 7.51 -5.95 -16.51
CA VAL A 14 8.69 -5.48 -17.25
C VAL A 14 8.57 -3.99 -17.57
N ILE A 15 7.44 -3.55 -18.09
CA ILE A 15 7.20 -2.13 -18.42
C ILE A 15 7.35 -1.27 -17.16
N MET A 16 6.73 -1.66 -16.05
CA MET A 16 6.85 -0.94 -14.78
C MET A 16 8.29 -0.89 -14.29
N ASN A 17 9.03 -2.00 -14.35
CA ASN A 17 10.45 -2.02 -13.97
C ASN A 17 11.30 -1.05 -14.81
N VAL A 18 11.05 -0.96 -16.13
CA VAL A 18 11.75 -0.02 -17.01
C VAL A 18 11.44 1.43 -16.66
N ILE A 19 10.16 1.76 -16.40
CA ILE A 19 9.74 3.10 -15.99
C ILE A 19 10.41 3.49 -14.68
N PHE A 20 10.38 2.62 -13.67
CA PHE A 20 11.03 2.87 -12.39
C PHE A 20 12.55 2.98 -12.49
N PHE A 21 13.17 2.20 -13.38
CA PHE A 21 14.60 2.31 -13.63
C PHE A 21 14.96 3.67 -14.24
N MET A 22 14.19 4.13 -15.22
CA MET A 22 14.38 5.47 -15.79
C MET A 22 14.18 6.57 -14.73
N ASP A 23 13.15 6.47 -13.89
CA ASP A 23 12.88 7.44 -12.82
C ASP A 23 13.98 7.44 -11.73
N TRP A 24 14.61 6.29 -11.46
CA TRP A 24 15.77 6.20 -10.58
C TRP A 24 17.01 6.85 -11.22
N VAL A 25 17.27 6.60 -12.51
CA VAL A 25 18.36 7.23 -13.28
C VAL A 25 18.16 8.75 -13.33
N LEU A 26 16.94 9.22 -13.60
CA LEU A 26 16.61 10.64 -13.60
C LEU A 26 16.82 11.28 -12.22
N GLY A 27 16.63 10.52 -11.14
CA GLY A 27 16.93 10.97 -9.77
C GLY A 27 18.38 11.43 -9.55
N PHE A 28 19.34 10.88 -10.30
CA PHE A 28 20.75 11.33 -10.26
C PHE A 28 20.98 12.65 -10.97
N PHE A 29 20.12 13.01 -11.92
CA PHE A 29 20.22 14.23 -12.71
C PHE A 29 19.39 15.39 -12.13
N VAL A 30 18.57 15.13 -11.10
CA VAL A 30 17.81 16.18 -10.40
C VAL A 30 18.77 16.97 -9.50
N ALA A 31 19.05 18.19 -9.94
CA ALA A 31 19.92 19.12 -9.23
C ALA A 31 19.34 19.52 -7.88
N HIS A 32 20.17 19.40 -6.83
CA HIS A 32 19.87 19.91 -5.49
C HIS A 32 20.64 21.21 -5.27
N GLU A 33 20.00 22.16 -4.60
CA GLU A 33 20.44 23.57 -4.43
C GLU A 33 21.93 23.76 -4.05
N ASP A 34 22.53 22.82 -3.31
CA ASP A 34 23.91 22.93 -2.82
C ASP A 34 24.97 22.13 -3.62
N SER A 35 24.64 21.51 -4.75
CA SER A 35 25.57 20.65 -5.49
C SER A 35 26.22 21.34 -6.68
N THR A 36 27.50 21.67 -6.56
CA THR A 36 28.29 22.35 -7.62
C THR A 36 28.89 21.38 -8.65
N THR A 37 29.00 20.09 -8.32
CA THR A 37 29.65 19.07 -9.17
C THR A 37 28.77 17.82 -9.32
N HIS A 38 28.69 17.26 -10.54
CA HIS A 38 27.88 16.06 -10.84
C HIS A 38 28.20 14.85 -9.94
N ALA A 39 29.47 14.69 -9.50
CA ALA A 39 29.87 13.61 -8.58
C ALA A 39 29.32 13.79 -7.15
N GLN A 40 29.18 15.03 -6.66
CA GLN A 40 28.58 15.31 -5.36
C GLN A 40 27.06 15.13 -5.39
N MET A 41 26.43 15.43 -6.53
CA MET A 41 25.00 15.19 -6.75
C MET A 41 24.66 13.69 -6.68
N ALA A 42 25.44 12.84 -7.36
CA ALA A 42 25.26 11.39 -7.32
C ALA A 42 25.54 10.81 -5.91
N ARG A 43 26.57 11.30 -5.22
CA ARG A 43 26.90 10.88 -3.85
C ARG A 43 25.81 11.28 -2.85
N ASN A 44 25.28 12.49 -2.95
CA ASN A 44 24.19 12.95 -2.09
C ASN A 44 22.90 12.19 -2.35
N TYR A 45 22.62 11.79 -3.59
CA TYR A 45 21.45 10.96 -3.92
C TYR A 45 21.57 9.54 -3.33
N LEU A 46 22.75 8.90 -3.47
CA LEU A 46 23.01 7.54 -2.97
C LEU A 46 23.10 7.44 -1.46
N LEU A 47 23.70 8.43 -0.78
CA LEU A 47 23.85 8.45 0.68
C LEU A 47 22.58 8.94 1.41
N ARG A 48 21.57 9.43 0.67
CA ARG A 48 20.28 9.79 1.25
C ARG A 48 19.48 8.53 1.55
N SER A 49 18.71 8.54 2.64
CA SER A 49 17.93 7.39 3.16
C SER A 49 16.97 6.72 2.16
N TYR A 50 16.80 7.29 0.96
CA TYR A 50 15.88 6.84 -0.08
C TYR A 50 16.57 6.18 -1.30
N GLY A 51 17.87 6.40 -1.55
CA GLY A 51 18.55 5.91 -2.75
C GLY A 51 18.80 4.39 -2.76
N ILE A 52 19.16 3.83 -1.60
CA ILE A 52 19.46 2.40 -1.43
C ILE A 52 18.17 1.54 -1.52
N PRO A 53 17.07 1.86 -0.80
CA PRO A 53 15.82 1.10 -0.92
C PRO A 53 15.27 1.10 -2.35
N ASP A 54 15.39 2.22 -3.06
CA ASP A 54 14.92 2.36 -4.43
C ASP A 54 15.72 1.47 -5.40
N PHE A 55 17.05 1.39 -5.22
CA PHE A 55 17.91 0.49 -5.99
C PHE A 55 17.62 -1.00 -5.71
N VAL A 56 17.48 -1.38 -4.45
CA VAL A 56 17.16 -2.78 -4.08
C VAL A 56 15.80 -3.19 -4.66
N SER A 57 14.85 -2.25 -4.71
CA SER A 57 13.55 -2.51 -5.32
C SER A 57 13.66 -2.82 -6.82
N LEU A 58 14.64 -2.27 -7.55
CA LEU A 58 14.83 -2.43 -9.01
C LEU A 58 15.32 -3.81 -9.43
N ILE A 59 15.91 -4.56 -8.50
CA ILE A 59 16.52 -5.85 -8.80
C ILE A 59 15.43 -6.88 -9.20
N PRO A 60 15.52 -7.48 -10.41
CA PRO A 60 14.59 -8.53 -10.81
C PRO A 60 14.80 -9.75 -9.91
N VAL A 61 13.84 -10.00 -9.03
CA VAL A 61 13.78 -11.15 -8.11
C VAL A 61 13.94 -12.47 -8.85
N GLN A 62 13.50 -12.51 -10.12
CA GLN A 62 13.60 -13.65 -11.01
C GLN A 62 15.05 -14.03 -11.38
N LEU A 63 16.02 -13.12 -11.28
CA LEU A 63 17.43 -13.39 -11.61
C LEU A 63 18.18 -14.10 -10.46
N PHE A 64 17.67 -14.03 -9.23
CA PHE A 64 18.36 -14.56 -8.04
C PHE A 64 17.74 -15.86 -7.50
N LEU A 65 16.66 -16.36 -8.10
CA LEU A 65 15.93 -17.52 -7.60
C LEU A 65 16.52 -18.85 -8.11
N TRP A 66 17.55 -19.31 -7.40
CA TRP A 66 17.67 -20.73 -7.06
C TRP A 66 16.52 -21.06 -6.08
N PRO A 67 15.72 -22.13 -6.30
CA PRO A 67 14.35 -22.21 -5.77
C PRO A 67 14.22 -22.71 -4.31
N SER A 68 15.00 -22.18 -3.37
CA SER A 68 15.13 -22.82 -2.06
C SER A 68 14.32 -22.23 -0.90
N SER A 69 13.80 -20.99 -0.95
CA SER A 69 12.95 -20.49 0.14
C SER A 69 11.84 -19.51 -0.26
N ASN A 70 10.60 -19.84 0.14
CA ASN A 70 9.43 -18.98 -0.02
C ASN A 70 9.61 -17.62 0.68
N VAL A 71 10.37 -17.59 1.78
CA VAL A 71 10.66 -16.41 2.61
C VAL A 71 11.40 -15.33 1.82
N VAL A 72 12.43 -15.69 1.05
CA VAL A 72 13.19 -14.73 0.26
C VAL A 72 12.31 -14.08 -0.81
N TYR A 73 11.46 -14.88 -1.47
CA TYR A 73 10.50 -14.37 -2.45
C TYR A 73 9.54 -13.34 -1.83
N ILE A 74 9.05 -13.58 -0.62
CA ILE A 74 8.15 -12.66 0.10
C ILE A 74 8.85 -11.35 0.47
N ILE A 75 10.08 -11.41 1.00
CA ILE A 75 10.87 -10.22 1.35
C ILE A 75 11.02 -9.31 0.13
N PHE A 76 11.33 -9.88 -1.03
CA PHE A 76 11.46 -9.13 -2.26
C PHE A 76 10.14 -8.52 -2.76
N ILE A 77 8.99 -9.21 -2.59
CA ILE A 77 7.67 -8.63 -2.89
C ILE A 77 7.40 -7.43 -1.98
N VAL A 78 7.71 -7.53 -0.68
CA VAL A 78 7.51 -6.43 0.27
C VAL A 78 8.39 -5.23 -0.11
N VAL A 79 9.64 -5.44 -0.51
CA VAL A 79 10.51 -4.36 -0.99
C VAL A 79 9.96 -3.71 -2.26
N ARG A 80 9.28 -4.45 -3.14
CA ARG A 80 8.61 -3.86 -4.32
C ARG A 80 7.46 -2.92 -3.94
N LEU A 81 6.77 -3.15 -2.81
CA LEU A 81 5.70 -2.26 -2.35
C LEU A 81 6.21 -0.88 -1.95
N TRP A 82 7.49 -0.75 -1.61
CA TRP A 82 8.13 0.54 -1.38
C TRP A 82 7.93 1.52 -2.56
N ARG A 83 7.87 0.99 -3.79
CA ARG A 83 7.69 1.79 -5.00
C ARG A 83 6.33 2.50 -5.07
N PHE A 84 5.30 1.99 -4.39
CA PHE A 84 3.99 2.67 -4.33
C PHE A 84 4.07 4.06 -3.70
N ARG A 85 5.09 4.32 -2.87
CA ARG A 85 5.36 5.66 -2.33
C ARG A 85 5.52 6.70 -3.44
N ARG A 86 6.20 6.36 -4.54
CA ARG A 86 6.42 7.31 -5.65
C ARG A 86 5.10 7.72 -6.31
N VAL A 87 4.18 6.77 -6.51
CA VAL A 87 2.85 7.05 -7.06
C VAL A 87 2.08 8.03 -6.17
N ILE A 88 2.14 7.86 -4.84
CA ILE A 88 1.48 8.77 -3.88
C ILE A 88 2.06 10.19 -3.99
N VAL A 89 3.39 10.32 -4.09
CA VAL A 89 4.08 11.61 -4.24
C VAL A 89 3.71 12.27 -5.57
N SER A 90 3.72 11.53 -6.68
CA SER A 90 3.31 12.04 -8.00
C SER A 90 1.87 12.55 -7.99
N ILE A 91 0.95 11.83 -7.34
CA ILE A 91 -0.45 12.26 -7.21
C ILE A 91 -0.54 13.54 -6.37
N SER A 92 0.20 13.67 -5.26
CA SER A 92 0.22 14.91 -4.47
C SER A 92 0.78 16.12 -5.25
N TRP A 93 1.75 15.89 -6.14
CA TRP A 93 2.26 16.95 -7.00
C TRP A 93 1.22 17.40 -8.05
N LEU A 94 0.49 16.44 -8.64
CA LEU A 94 -0.61 16.73 -9.57
C LEU A 94 -1.77 17.47 -8.89
N GLU A 95 -2.10 17.08 -7.65
CA GLU A 95 -3.08 17.76 -6.80
C GLU A 95 -2.71 19.23 -6.55
N ALA A 96 -1.44 19.50 -6.21
CA ALA A 96 -0.95 20.84 -5.99
C ALA A 96 -1.03 21.72 -7.25
N LYS A 97 -0.81 21.13 -8.43
CA LYS A 97 -0.82 21.84 -9.71
C LYS A 97 -2.25 22.14 -10.21
N ASN A 98 -3.21 21.25 -9.96
CA ASN A 98 -4.57 21.35 -10.51
C ASN A 98 -5.67 21.07 -9.46
N PRO A 99 -5.81 21.88 -8.40
CA PRO A 99 -6.66 21.53 -7.25
C PRO A 99 -8.15 21.32 -7.59
N LYS A 100 -8.67 21.98 -8.63
CA LYS A 100 -10.09 21.85 -9.06
C LYS A 100 -10.42 20.49 -9.69
N TRP A 101 -9.47 19.88 -10.40
CA TRP A 101 -9.68 18.58 -11.04
C TRP A 101 -9.55 17.42 -10.05
N PHE A 102 -8.91 17.67 -8.91
CA PHE A 102 -8.50 16.66 -7.96
C PHE A 102 -9.28 16.71 -6.63
N GLU A 103 -10.47 17.33 -6.60
CA GLU A 103 -11.23 17.49 -5.34
C GLU A 103 -11.64 16.18 -4.64
N TRP A 104 -11.75 15.07 -5.39
CA TRP A 104 -12.10 13.74 -4.90
C TRP A 104 -10.89 12.86 -4.56
N THR A 105 -9.69 13.29 -4.92
CA THR A 105 -8.49 12.48 -4.74
C THR A 105 -8.14 12.13 -3.30
N PRO A 106 -8.43 12.96 -2.28
CA PRO A 106 -8.25 12.54 -0.88
C PRO A 106 -9.14 11.35 -0.50
N PHE A 107 -10.40 11.34 -0.95
CA PHE A 107 -11.31 10.22 -0.71
C PHE A 107 -10.83 8.93 -1.38
N ILE A 108 -10.38 9.05 -2.63
CA ILE A 108 -9.82 7.94 -3.39
C ILE A 108 -8.57 7.40 -2.67
N LYS A 109 -7.67 8.26 -2.20
CA LYS A 109 -6.49 7.88 -1.40
C LYS A 109 -6.85 7.10 -0.14
N PHE A 110 -7.87 7.51 0.62
CA PHE A 110 -8.31 6.76 1.81
C PHE A 110 -8.75 5.35 1.47
N ILE A 111 -9.62 5.22 0.47
CA ILE A 111 -10.13 3.91 0.03
C ILE A 111 -8.97 3.02 -0.42
N TRP A 112 -8.03 3.57 -1.20
CA TRP A 112 -6.85 2.83 -1.66
C TRP A 112 -5.98 2.32 -0.51
N VAL A 113 -5.70 3.16 0.49
CA VAL A 113 -4.88 2.77 1.65
C VAL A 113 -5.55 1.63 2.41
N ILE A 114 -6.86 1.69 2.62
CA ILE A 114 -7.62 0.63 3.30
C ILE A 114 -7.57 -0.67 2.50
N LEU A 115 -7.88 -0.62 1.20
CA LEU A 115 -7.89 -1.80 0.34
C LEU A 115 -6.50 -2.46 0.26
N LEU A 116 -5.43 -1.65 0.17
CA LEU A 116 -4.07 -2.15 0.16
C LEU A 116 -3.72 -2.83 1.50
N ASN A 117 -4.08 -2.22 2.63
CA ASN A 117 -3.86 -2.82 3.95
C ASN A 117 -4.56 -4.18 4.07
N MET A 118 -5.82 -4.27 3.63
CA MET A 118 -6.59 -5.51 3.65
C MET A 118 -6.00 -6.59 2.74
N HIS A 119 -5.50 -6.20 1.56
CA HIS A 119 -4.80 -7.12 0.66
C HIS A 119 -3.53 -7.66 1.31
N MET A 120 -2.71 -6.78 1.90
CA MET A 120 -1.46 -7.17 2.56
C MET A 120 -1.69 -8.13 3.71
N TRP A 121 -2.57 -7.79 4.65
CA TRP A 121 -2.89 -8.67 5.77
C TRP A 121 -3.58 -9.95 5.34
N GLY A 122 -4.48 -9.90 4.36
CA GLY A 122 -5.11 -11.10 3.79
C GLY A 122 -4.09 -12.05 3.17
N CYS A 123 -3.11 -11.53 2.42
CA CYS A 123 -2.02 -12.34 1.88
C CYS A 123 -1.10 -12.92 2.97
N ILE A 124 -0.82 -12.16 4.04
CA ILE A 124 -0.05 -12.66 5.19
C ILE A 124 -0.78 -13.82 5.88
N TYR A 125 -2.09 -13.69 6.13
CA TYR A 125 -2.88 -14.77 6.73
C TYR A 125 -2.93 -16.03 5.87
N TYR A 126 -3.13 -15.87 4.56
CA TYR A 126 -3.06 -16.99 3.62
C TYR A 126 -1.68 -17.65 3.65
N LEU A 127 -0.62 -16.85 3.67
CA LEU A 127 0.76 -17.34 3.68
C LEU A 127 1.06 -18.14 4.94
N ILE A 128 0.71 -17.63 6.11
CA ILE A 128 0.96 -18.32 7.39
C ILE A 128 0.27 -19.68 7.40
N ALA A 129 -1.00 -19.73 6.99
CA ALA A 129 -1.72 -20.99 6.87
C ALA A 129 -1.09 -21.93 5.81
N SER A 130 -0.45 -21.40 4.76
CA SER A 130 0.21 -22.23 3.74
C SER A 130 1.57 -22.79 4.16
N ILE A 131 2.25 -22.15 5.12
CA ILE A 131 3.53 -22.60 5.66
C ILE A 131 3.32 -23.74 6.64
N ASP A 132 2.28 -23.65 7.47
CA ASP A 132 1.92 -24.66 8.45
C ASP A 132 0.49 -25.15 8.17
N PRO A 133 0.30 -26.05 7.19
CA PRO A 133 -1.02 -26.51 6.77
C PRO A 133 -1.64 -27.52 7.76
N ASP A 134 -1.19 -27.55 9.02
CA ASP A 134 -1.68 -28.48 10.02
C ASP A 134 -3.20 -28.25 10.23
N GLU A 135 -4.02 -29.14 9.66
CA GLU A 135 -5.44 -28.88 9.38
C GLU A 135 -6.28 -28.69 10.67
N GLY A 136 -5.70 -28.99 11.84
CA GLY A 136 -6.37 -28.88 13.15
C GLY A 136 -6.08 -27.62 13.96
N MET A 137 -5.02 -26.84 13.66
CA MET A 137 -4.55 -25.75 14.53
C MET A 137 -4.27 -24.43 13.77
N SER A 138 -5.06 -24.12 12.75
CA SER A 138 -4.96 -22.87 11.97
C SER A 138 -6.28 -22.08 11.99
N TRP A 139 -6.24 -20.79 11.65
CA TRP A 139 -7.45 -20.00 11.41
C TRP A 139 -8.37 -20.56 10.31
N THR A 140 -7.84 -21.47 9.49
CA THR A 140 -8.58 -22.22 8.47
C THR A 140 -9.24 -23.50 9.01
N SER A 141 -8.88 -23.93 10.22
CA SER A 141 -9.39 -25.14 10.87
C SER A 141 -10.88 -24.96 11.17
N GLY A 142 -11.70 -25.87 10.59
CA GLY A 142 -13.16 -25.74 10.54
C GLY A 142 -13.72 -25.56 9.13
N LYS A 143 -12.86 -25.28 8.13
CA LYS A 143 -13.20 -25.32 6.70
C LYS A 143 -12.46 -26.47 6.03
N LYS A 144 -13.12 -27.62 5.93
CA LYS A 144 -12.59 -28.78 5.19
C LYS A 144 -12.15 -28.33 3.79
N ASP A 145 -10.93 -28.69 3.41
CA ASP A 145 -10.37 -28.46 2.08
C ASP A 145 -10.18 -26.98 1.66
N PHE A 146 -9.95 -26.04 2.59
CA PHE A 146 -9.69 -24.62 2.26
C PHE A 146 -8.64 -24.44 1.14
N PHE A 147 -7.54 -25.19 1.21
CA PHE A 147 -6.47 -25.14 0.20
C PHE A 147 -6.85 -25.75 -1.15
N LYS A 148 -7.89 -26.59 -1.24
CA LYS A 148 -8.39 -27.14 -2.51
C LYS A 148 -9.43 -26.24 -3.19
N GLN A 149 -9.92 -25.21 -2.50
CA GLN A 149 -10.89 -24.28 -3.08
C GLN A 149 -10.29 -23.42 -4.19
N THR A 150 -11.15 -22.72 -4.91
CA THR A 150 -10.71 -21.80 -5.97
C THR A 150 -9.88 -20.64 -5.39
N PHE A 151 -8.97 -20.06 -6.19
CA PHE A 151 -8.21 -18.87 -5.81
C PHE A 151 -9.11 -17.73 -5.31
N LYS A 152 -10.27 -17.54 -5.96
CA LYS A 152 -11.23 -16.49 -5.59
C LYS A 152 -11.72 -16.70 -4.15
N THR A 153 -12.08 -17.93 -3.80
CA THR A 153 -12.58 -18.24 -2.45
C THR A 153 -11.49 -18.02 -1.41
N LYS A 154 -10.28 -18.54 -1.64
CA LYS A 154 -9.13 -18.34 -0.73
C LYS A 154 -8.85 -16.85 -0.50
N TYR A 155 -8.78 -16.09 -1.59
CA TYR A 155 -8.48 -14.66 -1.53
C TYR A 155 -9.56 -13.87 -0.79
N VAL A 156 -10.84 -14.07 -1.14
CA VAL A 156 -11.96 -13.37 -0.50
C VAL A 156 -12.06 -13.73 0.98
N THR A 157 -11.89 -15.01 1.34
CA THR A 157 -11.94 -15.44 2.74
C THR A 157 -10.79 -14.85 3.56
N SER A 158 -9.55 -14.89 3.08
CA SER A 158 -8.41 -14.32 3.80
C SER A 158 -8.48 -12.79 3.92
N THR A 159 -8.92 -12.10 2.87
CA THR A 159 -9.11 -10.63 2.91
C THR A 159 -10.31 -10.22 3.75
N TYR A 160 -11.37 -11.04 3.79
CA TYR A 160 -12.49 -10.87 4.72
C TYR A 160 -12.04 -11.00 6.18
N PHE A 161 -11.22 -12.02 6.50
CA PHE A 161 -10.65 -12.13 7.85
C PHE A 161 -9.79 -10.92 8.22
N ALA A 162 -8.98 -10.41 7.29
CA ALA A 162 -8.26 -9.15 7.51
C ALA A 162 -9.21 -7.94 7.69
N MET A 163 -10.33 -7.91 6.96
CA MET A 163 -11.34 -6.85 7.08
C MET A 163 -11.95 -6.81 8.47
N THR A 164 -12.37 -7.96 9.02
CA THR A 164 -13.07 -8.02 10.30
C THR A 164 -12.20 -7.53 11.46
N ILE A 165 -10.88 -7.70 11.34
CA ILE A 165 -9.88 -7.15 12.26
C ILE A 165 -9.70 -5.64 12.04
N TYR A 166 -9.53 -5.19 10.79
CA TYR A 166 -9.38 -3.77 10.47
C TYR A 166 -10.58 -2.93 10.91
N SER A 167 -11.79 -3.43 10.66
CA SER A 167 -13.04 -2.76 11.04
C SER A 167 -13.41 -2.96 12.51
N THR A 168 -12.57 -3.64 13.29
CA THR A 168 -12.79 -3.97 14.71
C THR A 168 -14.15 -4.62 14.99
N VAL A 169 -14.69 -5.38 14.03
CA VAL A 169 -15.99 -6.05 14.17
C VAL A 169 -15.80 -7.42 14.81
N GLY A 170 -14.83 -8.20 14.33
CA GLY A 170 -14.43 -9.48 14.94
C GLY A 170 -15.58 -10.47 15.16
N PHE A 171 -16.28 -10.89 14.10
CA PHE A 171 -17.39 -11.85 14.21
C PHE A 171 -17.03 -13.20 14.86
N GLY A 172 -15.74 -13.56 14.88
CA GLY A 172 -15.23 -14.81 15.49
C GLY A 172 -15.39 -16.05 14.60
N ASP A 173 -15.95 -15.90 13.41
CA ASP A 173 -16.07 -16.95 12.39
C ASP A 173 -14.71 -17.41 11.84
N TYR A 174 -13.71 -16.54 11.87
CA TYR A 174 -12.30 -16.84 11.69
C TYR A 174 -11.51 -16.26 12.86
N HIS A 175 -10.62 -17.05 13.45
CA HIS A 175 -9.79 -16.64 14.58
C HIS A 175 -8.46 -17.41 14.54
N ALA A 176 -7.40 -16.82 15.11
CA ALA A 176 -6.11 -17.48 15.19
C ALA A 176 -6.15 -18.67 16.18
N CYS A 177 -5.57 -19.79 15.79
CA CYS A 177 -5.49 -21.00 16.64
C CYS A 177 -4.05 -21.32 17.04
N SER A 178 -3.08 -21.13 16.13
CA SER A 178 -1.66 -21.31 16.41
C SER A 178 -1.04 -20.09 17.07
N VAL A 179 -0.01 -20.29 17.91
CA VAL A 179 0.74 -19.21 18.56
C VAL A 179 1.28 -18.19 17.54
N ALA A 180 1.76 -18.67 16.38
CA ALA A 180 2.26 -17.81 15.32
C ALA A 180 1.15 -16.93 14.71
N GLU A 181 -0.04 -17.48 14.53
CA GLU A 181 -1.22 -16.75 14.06
C GLU A 181 -1.70 -15.74 15.09
N MET A 182 -1.66 -16.10 16.39
CA MET A 182 -2.04 -15.20 17.48
C MET A 182 -1.12 -13.98 17.54
N ILE A 183 0.21 -14.20 17.47
CA ILE A 183 1.20 -13.11 17.42
C ILE A 183 0.93 -12.22 16.19
N THR A 184 0.69 -12.84 15.03
CA THR A 184 0.37 -12.10 13.80
C THR A 184 -0.89 -11.25 13.95
N CYS A 185 -1.95 -11.80 14.56
CA CYS A 185 -3.18 -11.06 14.87
C CYS A 185 -2.93 -9.89 15.82
N MET A 186 -2.11 -10.06 16.86
CA MET A 186 -1.75 -8.96 17.77
C MET A 186 -1.03 -7.83 17.03
N ILE A 187 -0.06 -8.16 16.17
CA ILE A 187 0.64 -7.17 15.34
C ILE A 187 -0.35 -6.48 14.38
N ASN A 188 -1.26 -7.23 13.78
CA ASN A 188 -2.30 -6.68 12.90
C ASN A 188 -3.22 -5.70 13.63
N MET A 189 -3.70 -6.06 14.83
CA MET A 189 -4.57 -5.20 15.64
C MET A 189 -3.89 -3.87 16.00
N ILE A 190 -2.62 -3.90 16.42
CA ILE A 190 -1.86 -2.68 16.74
C ILE A 190 -1.71 -1.82 15.48
N THR A 191 -1.32 -2.45 14.36
CA THR A 191 -1.11 -1.76 13.09
C THR A 191 -2.40 -1.11 12.58
N ASN A 192 -3.52 -1.82 12.62
CA ASN A 192 -4.82 -1.32 12.16
C ASN A 192 -5.37 -0.20 13.06
N THR A 193 -5.11 -0.26 14.36
CA THR A 193 -5.46 0.82 15.28
C THR A 193 -4.73 2.11 14.91
N GLY A 194 -3.42 2.03 14.65
CA GLY A 194 -2.65 3.18 14.16
C GLY A 194 -3.16 3.70 12.81
N LEU A 195 -3.38 2.78 11.85
CA LEU A 195 -3.83 3.15 10.51
C LEU A 195 -5.22 3.81 10.50
N SER A 196 -6.17 3.25 11.26
CA SER A 196 -7.53 3.79 11.37
C SER A 196 -7.54 5.19 12.00
N ALA A 197 -6.69 5.43 13.01
CA ALA A 197 -6.52 6.75 13.60
C ALA A 197 -5.99 7.78 12.58
N GLN A 198 -4.98 7.41 11.79
CA GLN A 198 -4.43 8.26 10.73
C GLN A 198 -5.46 8.58 9.64
N VAL A 199 -6.21 7.58 9.18
CA VAL A 199 -7.27 7.78 8.19
C VAL A 199 -8.36 8.71 8.72
N LEU A 200 -8.75 8.55 9.98
CA LEU A 200 -9.74 9.41 10.63
C LEU A 200 -9.25 10.85 10.75
N GLU A 201 -8.00 11.06 11.17
CA GLU A 201 -7.40 12.40 11.28
C GLU A 201 -7.42 13.13 9.95
N GLN A 202 -6.96 12.47 8.88
CA GLN A 202 -6.94 13.05 7.53
C GLN A 202 -8.37 13.33 7.01
N PHE A 203 -9.33 12.46 7.33
CA PHE A 203 -10.73 12.70 6.97
C PHE A 203 -11.29 13.94 7.67
N ILE A 204 -11.02 14.10 8.97
CA ILE A 204 -11.43 15.27 9.76
C ILE A 204 -10.81 16.55 9.19
N GLU A 205 -9.52 16.53 8.85
CA GLU A 205 -8.83 17.66 8.23
C GLU A 205 -9.51 18.08 6.91
N LEU A 206 -9.78 17.12 6.03
CA LEU A 206 -10.47 17.36 4.75
C LEU A 206 -11.87 17.97 4.94
N VAL A 207 -12.64 17.47 5.90
CA VAL A 207 -13.97 18.01 6.22
C VAL A 207 -13.86 19.44 6.76
N ASN A 208 -12.87 19.70 7.62
CA ASN A 208 -12.61 21.01 8.18
C ASN A 208 -12.19 22.01 7.11
N GLU A 209 -11.33 21.62 6.17
CA GLU A 209 -10.96 22.43 5.01
C GLU A 209 -12.16 22.80 4.14
N ARG A 210 -13.03 21.82 3.83
CA ARG A 210 -14.27 22.07 3.08
C ARG A 210 -15.19 23.06 3.81
N ARG A 211 -15.35 22.90 5.13
CA ARG A 211 -16.14 23.83 5.96
C ARG A 211 -15.55 25.25 5.96
N ARG A 212 -14.22 25.38 6.08
CA ARG A 212 -13.51 26.69 6.01
C ARG A 212 -13.70 27.36 4.64
N ARG A 213 -13.63 26.61 3.53
CA ARG A 213 -13.89 27.13 2.17
C ARG A 213 -15.33 27.63 2.03
N LYS A 214 -16.31 26.87 2.51
CA LYS A 214 -17.73 27.28 2.48
C LYS A 214 -17.98 28.56 3.28
N LYS A 215 -17.42 28.67 4.51
CA LYS A 215 -17.55 29.88 5.35
C LYS A 215 -16.94 31.12 4.68
N LYS A 216 -15.75 31.00 4.06
CA LYS A 216 -15.13 32.08 3.28
C LYS A 216 -16.00 32.51 2.08
N SER A 217 -16.61 31.55 1.38
CA SER A 217 -17.50 31.85 0.26
C SER A 217 -18.74 32.63 0.70
N VAL A 218 -19.42 32.16 1.76
CA VAL A 218 -20.61 32.84 2.30
C VAL A 218 -20.28 34.25 2.80
N SER A 219 -19.15 34.43 3.49
CA SER A 219 -18.70 35.75 3.94
C SER A 219 -18.41 36.70 2.77
N LYS A 220 -17.77 36.24 1.69
CA LYS A 220 -17.57 37.05 0.48
C LYS A 220 -18.89 37.45 -0.18
N THR A 221 -19.85 36.52 -0.28
CA THR A 221 -21.18 36.81 -0.80
C THR A 221 -21.90 37.85 0.07
N PHE A 222 -21.83 37.72 1.40
CA PHE A 222 -22.44 38.68 2.32
C PHE A 222 -21.85 40.08 2.19
N ILE A 223 -20.51 40.21 2.08
CA ILE A 223 -19.84 41.51 1.86
C ILE A 223 -20.28 42.15 0.54
N ILE A 224 -20.52 41.36 -0.51
CA ILE A 224 -21.02 41.89 -1.79
C ILE A 224 -22.46 42.42 -1.63
N PHE A 225 -23.32 41.72 -0.89
CA PHE A 225 -24.70 42.16 -0.66
C PHE A 225 -24.84 43.35 0.28
N THR A 226 -23.88 43.63 1.17
CA THR A 226 -23.91 44.80 2.07
C THR A 226 -23.31 46.07 1.46
N ASN A 227 -22.67 45.97 0.29
CA ASN A 227 -22.09 47.11 -0.45
C ASN A 227 -23.00 47.58 -1.62
N PHE A 228 -24.23 47.08 -1.67
CA PHE A 228 -25.33 47.56 -2.51
C PHE A 228 -26.40 48.17 -1.59
#